data_AF-A0A929I193-F1
#
_entry.id   AF-A0A929I193-F1
#
_cell.length_a   1.000
_cell.length_b   1.000
_cell.length_c   1.000
_cell.angle_alpha   90.00
_cell.angle_beta   90.00
_cell.angle_gamma   90.00
#
_symmetry.space_group_name_H-M   'P 1'
#
loop_
_entity.id
_entity.type
_entity.pdbx_description
1 polymer ?
#
loop_
_entity_poly.entity_id
_entity_poly.type
_entity_poly.pdbx_seq_one_letter_code
_entity_poly.pdbx_strand_id
1 'polypeptide(L)'
;MSIYWRKLFLVCILMILIGCAGGKPTRWGQFHGNLPSQGIQQIDSGFALSSSWISKPYRITSSSPVIGSDFQDREIIYIGTADGMLLALRSEDGSEKWIKPLGAAGSET
;
A
#
# COMPACT_ATOMS: atom_id res chain seq x y z
N MET A 1 28.65 -29.27 34.66
CA MET A 1 28.48 -29.38 33.19
C MET A 1 27.01 -29.35 32.73
N SER A 2 26.06 -30.03 33.41
CA SER A 2 24.67 -30.18 32.89
C SER A 2 23.76 -28.94 33.02
N ILE A 3 24.02 -28.03 33.96
CA ILE A 3 23.16 -26.86 34.20
C ILE A 3 23.21 -25.84 33.05
N TYR A 4 24.39 -25.67 32.44
CA TYR A 4 24.61 -24.75 31.32
C TYR A 4 23.92 -25.24 30.05
N TRP A 5 23.93 -26.56 29.84
CA TRP A 5 23.26 -27.19 28.70
C TRP A 5 21.73 -27.10 28.83
N ARG A 6 21.19 -27.25 30.05
CA ARG A 6 19.76 -27.08 30.33
C ARG A 6 19.28 -25.65 30.13
N LYS A 7 20.09 -24.66 30.53
CA LYS A 7 19.81 -23.23 30.31
C LYS A 7 19.91 -22.85 28.82
N LEU A 8 20.90 -23.39 28.10
CA LEU A 8 21.03 -23.18 26.66
C LEU A 8 19.83 -23.75 25.89
N PHE A 9 19.37 -24.94 26.28
CA PHE A 9 18.21 -25.58 25.66
C PHE A 9 16.91 -24.78 25.89
N LEU A 10 16.71 -24.27 27.11
CA LEU A 10 15.56 -23.41 27.45
C LEU A 10 15.59 -22.06 26.69
N VAL A 11 16.77 -21.47 26.49
CA VAL A 11 16.93 -20.23 25.69
C VAL A 11 16.64 -20.47 24.21
N CYS A 12 17.09 -21.60 23.65
CA CYS A 12 16.76 -21.97 22.27
C CYS A 12 15.26 -22.21 22.08
N ILE A 13 14.57 -22.88 23.02
CA ILE A 13 13.12 -23.07 22.99
C ILE A 13 12.38 -21.74 23.05
N LEU A 14 12.84 -20.81 23.89
CA LEU A 14 12.24 -19.48 24.01
C LEU A 14 12.38 -18.65 22.72
N MET A 15 13.53 -18.75 22.02
CA MET A 15 13.72 -18.07 20.73
C MET A 15 12.85 -18.63 19.61
N ILE A 16 12.54 -19.94 19.63
CA ILE A 16 11.65 -20.57 18.64
C ILE A 16 10.19 -20.12 18.84
N LEU A 17 9.79 -19.83 20.08
CA LEU A 17 8.43 -19.38 20.40
C LEU A 17 8.18 -17.89 20.10
N ILE A 18 9.23 -17.11 19.82
CA ILE A 18 9.13 -15.72 19.32
C ILE A 18 9.00 -15.71 17.78
N GLY A 19 8.49 -16.79 17.20
CA GLY A 19 8.08 -16.80 15.80
C GLY A 19 7.02 -15.73 15.57
N CYS A 20 7.41 -14.63 14.92
CA CYS A 20 6.50 -13.54 14.60
C CYS A 20 5.32 -14.08 13.77
N ALA A 21 4.10 -13.94 14.28
CA ALA A 21 2.89 -14.02 13.48
C ALA A 21 2.87 -12.84 12.50
N GLY A 22 3.62 -12.97 11.40
CA GLY A 22 3.68 -11.99 10.33
C GLY A 22 2.41 -12.07 9.48
N GLY A 23 1.29 -11.58 9.99
CA GLY A 23 0.19 -11.19 9.13
C GLY A 23 0.71 -10.09 8.23
N LYS A 24 0.92 -10.36 6.94
CA LYS A 24 1.23 -9.30 5.99
C LYS A 24 0.05 -8.33 6.03
N PRO A 25 0.23 -7.04 6.36
CA PRO A 25 -0.84 -6.08 6.19
C PRO A 25 -1.29 -6.18 4.74
N THR A 26 -2.58 -6.43 4.51
CA THR A 26 -3.13 -6.33 3.17
C THR A 26 -2.99 -4.87 2.78
N ARG A 27 -2.05 -4.61 1.86
CA ARG A 27 -1.88 -3.29 1.24
C ARG A 27 -2.66 -3.34 -0.06
N TRP A 28 -3.36 -2.24 -0.39
CA TRP A 28 -4.04 -2.07 -1.67
C TRP A 28 -3.02 -1.87 -2.80
N GLY A 29 -2.22 -2.90 -3.07
CA GLY A 29 -0.99 -2.80 -3.85
C GLY A 29 -1.16 -2.97 -5.36
N GLN A 30 -2.39 -3.14 -5.84
CA GLN A 30 -2.69 -3.33 -7.26
C GLN A 30 -4.11 -2.87 -7.60
N PHE A 31 -4.46 -2.94 -8.88
CA PHE A 31 -5.81 -2.66 -9.35
C PHE A 31 -6.84 -3.47 -8.56
N HIS A 32 -7.87 -2.78 -8.04
CA HIS A 32 -8.91 -3.39 -7.20
C HIS A 32 -8.37 -4.06 -5.92
N GLY A 33 -7.20 -3.64 -5.44
CA GLY A 33 -6.66 -3.93 -4.11
C GLY A 33 -5.98 -5.28 -3.94
N ASN A 34 -6.40 -6.31 -4.68
CA ASN A 34 -5.91 -7.68 -4.52
C ASN A 34 -5.84 -8.45 -5.86
N LEU A 35 -5.20 -9.63 -5.84
CA LEU A 35 -5.05 -10.48 -7.03
C LEU A 35 -6.39 -10.88 -7.68
N PRO A 36 -7.46 -11.14 -6.90
CA PRO A 36 -8.79 -11.39 -7.49
C PRO A 36 -9.51 -10.13 -7.99
N SER A 37 -8.92 -8.93 -7.85
CA SER A 37 -9.46 -7.66 -8.31
C SER A 37 -10.89 -7.37 -7.85
N GLN A 38 -11.16 -7.53 -6.56
CA GLN A 38 -12.53 -7.39 -6.02
C GLN A 38 -12.95 -5.94 -5.74
N GLY A 39 -11.99 -5.03 -5.55
CA GLY A 39 -12.28 -3.63 -5.25
C GLY A 39 -12.84 -3.42 -3.85
N ILE A 40 -12.61 -4.37 -2.94
CA ILE A 40 -13.04 -4.31 -1.55
C ILE A 40 -11.89 -4.78 -0.64
N GLN A 41 -11.76 -4.12 0.50
CA GLN A 41 -10.84 -4.52 1.56
C GLN A 41 -11.58 -4.42 2.89
N GLN A 42 -11.54 -5.50 3.66
CA GLN A 42 -12.06 -5.48 5.03
C GLN A 42 -11.07 -4.74 5.91
N ILE A 43 -11.50 -3.59 6.40
CA ILE A 43 -10.76 -2.77 7.37
C ILE A 43 -11.72 -2.55 8.53
N ASP A 44 -11.21 -2.73 9.75
CA ASP A 44 -11.92 -2.27 10.93
C ASP A 44 -11.72 -0.74 11.06
N SER A 45 -12.46 0.00 10.23
CA SER A 45 -12.48 1.46 10.28
C SER A 45 -13.71 1.90 11.05
N GLY A 46 -13.54 2.84 11.99
CA GLY A 46 -14.68 3.58 12.56
C GLY A 46 -15.42 4.41 11.49
N PHE A 47 -16.35 5.26 11.92
CA PHE A 47 -17.07 6.13 10.98
C PHE A 47 -16.17 7.22 10.39
N ALA A 48 -16.13 7.32 9.06
CA ALA A 48 -15.54 8.45 8.36
C ALA A 48 -16.56 9.61 8.32
N LEU A 49 -16.46 10.54 9.28
CA LEU A 49 -17.38 11.68 9.40
C LEU A 49 -17.10 12.79 8.37
N SER A 50 -15.87 12.86 7.87
CA SER A 50 -15.42 13.82 6.87
C SER A 50 -14.20 13.28 6.11
N SER A 51 -13.90 13.88 4.96
CA SER A 51 -12.67 13.59 4.23
C SER A 51 -11.45 14.06 5.02
N SER A 52 -10.45 13.19 5.20
CA SER A 52 -9.16 13.60 5.80
C SER A 52 -8.44 14.65 4.94
N TRP A 53 -8.57 14.55 3.62
CA TRP A 53 -8.08 15.52 2.65
C TRP A 53 -8.83 15.36 1.33
N ILE A 54 -8.73 16.38 0.48
CA ILE A 54 -9.21 16.38 -0.91
C ILE A 54 -8.06 16.93 -1.77
N SER A 55 -7.67 16.17 -2.79
CA SER A 55 -6.61 16.58 -3.71
C SER A 55 -7.16 17.48 -4.83
N LYS A 56 -6.31 17.87 -5.78
CA LYS A 56 -6.75 18.61 -6.97
C LYS A 56 -7.74 17.75 -7.80
N PRO A 57 -8.66 18.39 -8.56
CA PRO A 57 -9.53 17.64 -9.45
C PRO A 57 -8.75 17.05 -10.62
N TYR A 58 -8.75 15.72 -10.75
CA TYR A 58 -8.13 14.99 -11.86
C TYR A 58 -9.18 14.19 -12.64
N ARG A 59 -8.93 13.95 -13.93
CA ARG A 59 -9.81 13.15 -14.77
C ARG A 59 -9.59 11.66 -14.52
N ILE A 60 -10.30 11.10 -13.56
CA ILE A 60 -10.25 9.69 -13.20
C ILE A 60 -11.50 9.01 -13.77
N THR A 61 -11.34 7.87 -14.46
CA THR A 61 -12.47 7.12 -15.05
C THR A 61 -12.53 5.71 -14.48
N SER A 62 -12.04 4.69 -15.19
CA SER A 62 -12.03 3.29 -14.78
C SER A 62 -10.80 2.89 -13.96
N SER A 63 -10.02 3.85 -13.47
CA SER A 63 -8.81 3.59 -12.71
C SER A 63 -9.09 3.34 -11.23
N SER A 64 -8.35 2.40 -10.66
CA SER A 64 -8.30 2.14 -9.22
C SER A 64 -7.00 2.71 -8.65
N PRO A 65 -7.02 3.37 -7.48
CA PRO A 65 -5.79 3.79 -6.83
C PRO A 65 -4.95 2.57 -6.44
N VAL A 66 -3.64 2.74 -6.38
CA VAL A 66 -2.69 1.77 -5.83
C VAL A 66 -1.89 2.44 -4.72
N ILE A 67 -1.82 1.79 -3.57
CA ILE A 67 -1.05 2.25 -2.42
C ILE A 67 0.31 1.53 -2.44
N GLY A 68 1.38 2.31 -2.58
CA GLY A 68 2.76 1.85 -2.55
C GLY A 68 3.59 2.63 -1.52
N SER A 69 4.91 2.51 -1.61
CA SER A 69 5.83 3.32 -0.81
C SER A 69 6.98 3.85 -1.66
N ASP A 70 7.51 5.00 -1.26
CA ASP A 70 8.71 5.55 -1.87
C ASP A 70 10.01 5.03 -1.23
N PHE A 71 11.16 5.56 -1.67
CA PHE A 71 12.48 5.18 -1.18
C PHE A 71 12.75 5.57 0.30
N GLN A 72 11.85 6.32 0.92
CA GLN A 72 11.86 6.68 2.34
C GLN A 72 10.77 5.94 3.12
N ASP A 73 10.19 4.88 2.54
CA ASP A 73 9.08 4.11 3.09
C ASP A 73 7.81 4.93 3.39
N ARG A 74 7.66 6.11 2.78
CA ARG A 74 6.43 6.91 2.89
C ARG A 74 5.38 6.39 1.94
N GLU A 75 4.13 6.40 2.38
CA GLU A 75 3.02 5.85 1.60
C GLU A 75 2.61 6.80 0.47
N ILE A 76 2.54 6.25 -0.74
CA ILE A 76 2.20 6.99 -1.95
C ILE A 76 0.99 6.35 -2.61
N ILE A 77 0.02 7.18 -2.97
CA ILE A 77 -1.17 6.78 -3.73
C ILE A 77 -0.90 7.08 -5.21
N TYR A 78 -0.88 6.03 -6.02
CA TYR A 78 -0.72 6.09 -7.46
C TYR A 78 -2.06 5.96 -8.16
N ILE A 79 -2.36 6.84 -9.11
CA ILE A 79 -3.62 6.86 -9.85
C ILE A 79 -3.30 7.11 -11.33
N GLY A 80 -3.92 6.36 -12.24
CA GLY A 80 -3.93 6.68 -13.67
C GLY A 80 -5.10 7.58 -14.01
N THR A 81 -4.91 8.55 -14.91
CA THR A 81 -5.98 9.41 -15.42
C THR A 81 -6.41 9.04 -16.84
N ALA A 82 -7.58 9.53 -17.22
CA ALA A 82 -8.10 9.44 -18.58
C ALA A 82 -7.33 10.28 -19.60
N ASP A 83 -6.59 11.31 -19.17
CA ASP A 83 -5.69 12.10 -20.03
C ASP A 83 -4.30 11.46 -20.19
N GLY A 84 -4.12 10.20 -19.78
CA GLY A 84 -2.87 9.46 -19.99
C GLY A 84 -1.74 9.86 -19.04
N MET A 85 -2.10 10.40 -17.86
CA MET A 85 -1.15 10.77 -16.83
C MET A 85 -1.15 9.72 -15.71
N LEU A 86 0.02 9.51 -15.12
CA LEU A 86 0.20 8.81 -13.85
C LEU A 86 0.48 9.85 -12.77
N LEU A 87 -0.33 9.84 -11.72
CA LEU A 87 -0.11 10.68 -10.54
C LEU A 87 0.52 9.87 -9.42
N ALA A 88 1.30 10.56 -8.60
CA ALA A 88 1.70 10.12 -7.28
C ALA A 88 1.28 11.18 -6.26
N LEU A 89 0.40 10.81 -5.34
CA LEU A 89 -0.06 11.65 -4.24
C LEU A 89 0.54 11.14 -2.92
N ARG A 90 0.89 12.06 -2.03
CA ARG A 90 1.22 11.74 -0.63
C ARG A 90 -0.05 11.31 0.10
N SER A 91 -0.03 10.18 0.81
CA SER A 91 -1.24 9.72 1.51
C SER A 91 -1.55 10.55 2.76
N GLU A 92 -0.56 11.28 3.29
CA GLU A 92 -0.69 12.08 4.51
C GLU A 92 -1.61 13.30 4.33
N ASP A 93 -1.53 13.98 3.18
CA ASP A 93 -2.22 15.25 2.94
C ASP A 93 -2.88 15.35 1.56
N GLY A 94 -2.77 14.32 0.71
CA GLY A 94 -3.29 14.32 -0.65
C GLY A 94 -2.51 15.22 -1.62
N SER A 95 -1.35 15.75 -1.22
CA SER A 95 -0.54 16.63 -2.06
C SER A 95 0.13 15.86 -3.19
N GLU A 96 0.25 16.51 -4.34
CA GLU A 96 0.93 15.97 -5.51
C GLU A 96 2.44 15.86 -5.23
N LYS A 97 2.96 14.63 -5.30
CA LYS A 97 4.39 14.38 -5.27
C LYS A 97 5.00 14.54 -6.66
N TRP A 98 4.32 14.00 -7.67
CA TRP A 98 4.61 14.24 -9.08
C TRP A 98 3.44 13.80 -9.97
N ILE A 99 3.46 14.30 -11.20
CA ILE A 99 2.65 13.82 -12.31
C ILE A 99 3.57 13.49 -13.51
N LYS A 100 3.31 12.38 -14.19
CA LYS A 100 4.10 11.94 -15.34
C LYS A 100 3.20 11.42 -16.47
N PRO A 101 3.46 11.77 -17.73
CA PRO A 101 2.78 11.13 -18.85
C PRO A 101 3.18 9.66 -18.92
N LEU A 102 2.23 8.77 -19.21
CA LEU A 102 2.49 7.34 -19.39
C LEU A 102 3.16 7.00 -20.74
N GLY A 103 3.49 8.02 -21.54
CA GLY A 103 3.87 7.87 -22.94
C GLY A 103 2.63 7.81 -23.81
N ALA A 104 2.69 8.42 -25.00
CA ALA A 104 1.54 8.59 -25.87
C ALA A 104 0.78 7.26 -26.06
N ALA A 105 -0.55 7.30 -25.89
CA ALA A 105 -1.39 6.37 -26.61
C ALA A 105 -1.00 6.53 -28.09
N GLY A 106 -0.36 5.51 -28.66
CA GLY A 106 -0.08 5.51 -30.09
C GLY A 106 -1.37 5.88 -30.79
N SER A 107 -1.32 6.89 -31.65
CA SER A 107 -2.41 7.20 -32.55
C SER A 107 -2.64 5.97 -33.41
N GLU A 108 -3.57 5.11 -33.00
CA GLU A 108 -4.11 4.11 -33.91
C GLU A 108 -4.97 4.88 -34.91
N THR A 109 -4.45 4.89 -36.15
CA THR A 109 -5.08 5.39 -37.38
C THR A 109 -6.41 4.70 -37.67
#